data_AF-A0A9E5R4U5-F1
#
_entry.id   AF-A0A9E5R4U5-F1
#
_cell.length_a   1.000
_cell.length_b   1.000
_cell.length_c   1.000
_cell.angle_alpha   90.00
_cell.angle_beta   90.00
_cell.angle_gamma   90.00
#
_symmetry.space_group_name_H-M   'P 1'
#
loop_
_entity.id
_entity.type
_entity.pdbx_description
1 polymer ?
#
loop_
_entity_poly.entity_id
_entity_poly.type
_entity_poly.pdbx_seq_one_letter_code
_entity_poly.pdbx_strand_id
1 'polypeptide(L)'
;MNCFLYWYSQIHSERRLLEAAWHNYEFGERKKALAIAEELLLKYPKWYQARLLRAKIYQERHLYLLAIDDLNKVIRQVGRAEADWLFQKGWAYAQLYAPRAALDNFEQAIRLNPKVGNYYGWQAWAKHRLHYPPAQVCADWQTAQQKGLSEPKPPRPQVCQ
;
A
#
# COMPACT_ATOMS: atom_id res chain seq x y z
N MET A 1 -27.82 -24.29 19.74
CA MET A 1 -27.61 -22.94 19.18
C MET A 1 -26.83 -23.10 17.90
N ASN A 2 -27.45 -22.90 16.72
CA ASN A 2 -26.87 -23.29 15.43
C ASN A 2 -25.59 -22.48 15.14
N CYS A 3 -24.43 -23.15 15.17
CA CYS A 3 -23.14 -22.58 14.74
C CYS A 3 -23.24 -21.92 13.37
N PHE A 4 -24.12 -22.41 12.48
CA PHE A 4 -24.34 -21.85 11.15
C PHE A 4 -24.93 -20.42 11.19
N LEU A 5 -25.90 -20.16 12.07
CA LEU A 5 -26.50 -18.82 12.20
C LEU A 5 -25.57 -17.84 12.93
N TYR A 6 -24.79 -18.33 13.89
CA TYR A 6 -23.81 -17.51 14.60
C TYR A 6 -22.64 -17.11 13.70
N TRP A 7 -22.10 -18.04 12.91
CA TRP A 7 -21.03 -17.77 11.94
C TRP A 7 -21.53 -16.83 10.82
N TYR A 8 -22.75 -17.02 10.35
CA TYR A 8 -23.41 -16.16 9.35
C TYR A 8 -23.66 -14.73 9.87
N SER A 9 -24.14 -14.57 11.10
CA SER A 9 -24.35 -13.25 11.73
C SER A 9 -23.03 -12.53 12.05
N GLN A 10 -21.98 -13.27 12.45
CA GLN A 10 -20.68 -12.68 12.76
C GLN A 10 -19.99 -12.13 11.52
N ILE A 11 -19.98 -12.87 10.40
CA ILE A 11 -19.43 -12.41 9.11
C ILE A 11 -20.09 -11.09 8.64
N HIS A 12 -21.38 -10.92 8.89
CA HIS A 12 -22.10 -9.68 8.53
C HIS A 12 -21.82 -8.52 9.50
N SER A 13 -21.45 -8.81 10.76
CA SER A 13 -21.12 -7.78 11.74
C SER A 13 -19.71 -7.23 11.53
N GLU A 14 -18.73 -8.09 11.26
CA GLU A 14 -17.37 -7.70 10.95
C GLU A 14 -17.36 -6.89 9.64
N ARG A 15 -18.01 -7.38 8.57
CA ARG A 15 -18.04 -6.72 7.25
C ARG A 15 -18.57 -5.28 7.36
N ARG A 16 -19.64 -5.08 8.13
CA ARG A 16 -20.20 -3.75 8.40
C ARG A 16 -19.23 -2.83 9.13
N LEU A 17 -18.45 -3.35 10.09
CA LEU A 17 -17.43 -2.56 10.77
C LEU A 17 -16.30 -2.16 9.81
N LEU A 18 -15.87 -3.07 8.93
CA LEU A 18 -14.87 -2.75 7.91
C LEU A 18 -15.39 -1.70 6.92
N GLU A 19 -16.63 -1.84 6.45
CA GLU A 19 -17.30 -0.85 5.61
C GLU A 19 -17.39 0.52 6.31
N ALA A 20 -17.77 0.55 7.59
CA ALA A 20 -17.78 1.77 8.39
C ALA A 20 -16.37 2.38 8.53
N ALA A 21 -15.33 1.56 8.69
CA ALA A 21 -13.96 2.02 8.77
C ALA A 21 -13.51 2.66 7.44
N TRP A 22 -13.80 2.02 6.30
CA TRP A 22 -13.52 2.57 4.97
C TRP A 22 -14.33 3.84 4.67
N HIS A 23 -15.59 3.88 5.06
CA HIS A 23 -16.43 5.07 4.91
C HIS A 23 -15.85 6.24 5.72
N ASN A 24 -15.53 6.04 7.00
CA ASN A 24 -14.89 7.09 7.80
C ASN A 24 -13.54 7.49 7.20
N TYR A 25 -12.79 6.54 6.65
CA TYR A 25 -11.59 6.86 5.90
C TYR A 25 -11.96 7.78 4.73
N GLU A 26 -12.78 7.38 3.77
CA GLU A 26 -13.15 8.20 2.60
C GLU A 26 -13.63 9.63 2.93
N PHE A 27 -14.35 9.81 4.05
CA PHE A 27 -14.81 11.12 4.52
C PHE A 27 -13.75 11.96 5.26
N GLY A 28 -12.50 11.49 5.34
CA GLY A 28 -11.40 12.20 6.00
C GLY A 28 -11.32 12.00 7.51
N GLU A 29 -12.23 11.21 8.10
CA GLU A 29 -12.32 10.91 9.53
C GLU A 29 -11.28 9.84 9.95
N ARG A 30 -10.00 10.09 9.66
CA ARG A 30 -8.90 9.13 9.82
C ARG A 30 -8.77 8.58 11.23
N LYS A 31 -9.02 9.41 12.27
CA LYS A 31 -8.99 8.97 13.67
C LYS A 31 -10.07 7.93 13.98
N LYS A 32 -11.29 8.13 13.47
CA LYS A 32 -12.40 7.17 13.65
C LYS A 32 -12.13 5.89 12.88
N ALA A 33 -11.68 6.01 11.63
CA ALA A 33 -11.31 4.86 10.81
C ALA A 33 -10.21 4.00 11.47
N LEU A 34 -9.21 4.64 12.07
CA LEU A 34 -8.14 3.96 12.80
C LEU A 34 -8.67 3.22 14.03
N ALA A 35 -9.52 3.87 14.84
CA ALA A 35 -10.10 3.25 16.02
C ALA A 35 -10.93 2.00 15.67
N ILE A 36 -11.74 2.07 14.61
CA ILE A 36 -12.52 0.92 14.13
C ILE A 36 -11.59 -0.19 13.61
N ALA A 37 -10.53 0.16 12.87
CA ALA A 37 -9.56 -0.83 12.40
C ALA A 37 -8.81 -1.53 13.55
N GLU A 38 -8.47 -0.80 14.62
CA GLU A 38 -7.85 -1.36 15.83
C GLU A 38 -8.82 -2.27 16.59
N GLU A 39 -10.08 -1.86 16.75
CA GLU A 39 -11.13 -2.71 17.33
C GLU A 39 -11.32 -4.00 16.53
N LEU A 40 -11.36 -3.90 15.20
CA LEU A 40 -11.47 -5.05 14.31
C LEU A 40 -10.29 -6.00 14.47
N LEU A 41 -9.07 -5.49 14.57
CA LEU A 41 -7.88 -6.34 14.71
C LEU A 41 -7.75 -6.95 16.12
N LEU A 42 -8.33 -6.30 17.13
CA LEU A 42 -8.44 -6.85 18.48
C LEU A 42 -9.40 -8.04 18.52
N LYS A 43 -10.57 -7.91 17.88
CA LYS A 43 -11.61 -8.96 17.86
C LYS A 43 -11.32 -10.07 16.83
N TYR A 44 -10.80 -9.67 15.67
CA TYR A 44 -10.62 -10.51 14.49
C TYR A 44 -9.18 -10.35 13.94
N PRO A 45 -8.18 -10.91 14.63
CA PRO A 45 -6.77 -10.72 14.26
C PRO A 45 -6.39 -11.31 12.89
N LYS A 46 -7.25 -12.12 12.27
CA LYS A 46 -7.05 -12.66 10.91
C LYS A 46 -7.68 -11.79 9.81
N TRP A 47 -8.21 -10.62 10.12
CA TRP A 47 -8.76 -9.73 9.11
C TRP A 47 -7.70 -8.81 8.53
N TYR A 48 -7.10 -9.27 7.43
CA TYR A 48 -5.99 -8.55 6.79
C TYR A 48 -6.45 -7.23 6.15
N GLN A 49 -7.72 -7.11 5.74
CA GLN A 49 -8.27 -5.87 5.19
C GLN A 49 -8.24 -4.72 6.21
N ALA A 50 -8.46 -5.01 7.50
CA ALA A 50 -8.33 -4.02 8.55
C ALA A 50 -6.86 -3.58 8.73
N ARG A 51 -5.89 -4.50 8.56
CA ARG A 51 -4.46 -4.14 8.52
C ARG A 51 -4.11 -3.27 7.31
N LEU A 52 -4.67 -3.56 6.13
CA LEU A 52 -4.45 -2.76 4.92
C LEU A 52 -4.96 -1.33 5.12
N LEU A 53 -6.19 -1.17 5.64
CA LEU A 53 -6.72 0.15 5.97
C LEU A 53 -5.83 0.87 6.99
N ARG A 54 -5.41 0.17 8.05
CA ARG A 54 -4.54 0.75 9.08
C ARG A 54 -3.18 1.15 8.55
N ALA A 55 -2.56 0.34 7.68
CA ALA A 55 -1.32 0.68 7.00
C ALA A 55 -1.45 1.96 6.17
N LYS A 56 -2.57 2.11 5.43
CA LYS A 56 -2.87 3.32 4.66
C LYS A 56 -3.00 4.56 5.55
N ILE A 57 -3.67 4.43 6.69
CA ILE A 57 -3.77 5.53 7.68
C ILE A 57 -2.40 5.85 8.29
N TYR A 58 -1.59 4.84 8.60
CA TYR A 58 -0.23 5.04 9.12
C TYR A 58 0.66 5.76 8.11
N GLN A 59 0.55 5.43 6.83
CA GLN A 59 1.26 6.11 5.74
C GLN A 59 0.96 7.61 5.68
N GLU A 60 -0.31 7.99 5.80
CA GLU A 60 -0.72 9.41 5.81
C GLU A 60 -0.30 10.15 7.08
N ARG A 61 -0.10 9.41 8.17
CA ARG A 61 0.42 9.95 9.44
C ARG A 61 1.95 9.89 9.52
N HIS A 62 2.64 9.57 8.42
CA HIS A 62 4.09 9.40 8.35
C HIS A 62 4.66 8.30 9.26
N LEU A 63 3.82 7.35 9.70
CA LEU A 63 4.18 6.21 10.55
C LEU A 63 4.60 5.01 9.68
N TYR A 64 5.60 5.21 8.83
CA TYR A 64 5.95 4.28 7.76
C TYR A 64 6.39 2.90 8.23
N LEU A 65 7.11 2.81 9.36
CA LEU A 65 7.52 1.51 9.93
C LEU A 65 6.33 0.66 10.37
N LEU A 66 5.31 1.29 10.97
CA LEU A 66 4.08 0.60 11.37
C LEU A 66 3.29 0.15 10.13
N ALA A 67 3.22 0.97 9.09
CA ALA A 67 2.59 0.60 7.83
C ALA A 67 3.29 -0.61 7.17
N ILE A 68 4.63 -0.62 7.16
CA ILE A 68 5.43 -1.74 6.63
C ILE A 68 5.19 -3.02 7.43
N ASP A 69 5.12 -2.94 8.76
CA ASP A 69 4.82 -4.09 9.61
C ASP A 69 3.44 -4.68 9.32
N ASP A 70 2.41 -3.84 9.19
CA ASP A 70 1.06 -4.29 8.82
C ASP A 70 1.04 -4.94 7.41
N LEU A 71 1.69 -4.32 6.42
CA LEU A 71 1.79 -4.89 5.06
C LEU A 71 2.53 -6.23 5.05
N ASN A 72 3.61 -6.37 5.84
CA ASN A 72 4.31 -7.64 6.00
C ASN A 72 3.43 -8.71 6.63
N LYS A 73 2.63 -8.35 7.64
CA LYS A 73 1.65 -9.27 8.26
C LYS A 73 0.59 -9.68 7.25
N VAL A 74 0.08 -8.76 6.42
CA VAL A 74 -0.87 -9.07 5.34
C VAL A 74 -0.29 -10.09 4.38
N ILE A 75 0.89 -9.82 3.81
CA ILE A 75 1.54 -10.71 2.82
C ILE A 75 1.79 -12.10 3.41
N ARG A 76 2.29 -12.19 4.65
CA ARG A 76 2.50 -13.48 5.35
C ARG A 76 1.19 -14.21 5.59
N GLN A 77 0.13 -13.51 5.98
CA GLN A 77 -1.14 -14.12 6.32
C GLN A 77 -1.88 -14.64 5.08
N VAL A 78 -1.86 -13.87 3.98
CA VAL A 78 -2.53 -14.26 2.73
C VAL A 78 -1.69 -15.29 1.95
N GLY A 79 -0.38 -15.37 2.21
CA GLY A 79 0.52 -16.33 1.54
C GLY A 79 0.89 -15.93 0.11
N ARG A 80 0.48 -14.75 -0.34
CA ARG A 80 0.87 -14.13 -1.60
C ARG A 80 0.92 -12.61 -1.45
N ALA A 81 1.61 -11.95 -2.36
CA ALA A 81 1.60 -10.49 -2.47
C ALA A 81 0.71 -10.05 -3.63
N GLU A 82 0.04 -8.92 -3.46
CA GLU A 82 -0.65 -8.21 -4.53
C GLU A 82 0.15 -6.97 -4.92
N ALA A 83 0.03 -6.54 -6.19
CA ALA A 83 0.82 -5.43 -6.72
C ALA A 83 0.64 -4.14 -5.89
N ASP A 84 -0.58 -3.86 -5.45
CA ASP A 84 -0.88 -2.68 -4.63
C ASP A 84 -0.21 -2.72 -3.26
N TRP A 85 -0.18 -3.88 -2.59
CA TRP A 85 0.45 -4.00 -1.27
C TRP A 85 1.96 -3.84 -1.36
N LEU A 86 2.58 -4.39 -2.41
CA LEU A 86 3.99 -4.19 -2.69
C LEU A 86 4.29 -2.73 -3.01
N PHE A 87 3.44 -2.09 -3.82
CA PHE A 87 3.58 -0.67 -4.10
C PHE A 87 3.49 0.19 -2.83
N GLN A 88 2.48 -0.03 -1.98
CA GLN A 88 2.35 0.66 -0.70
C GLN A 88 3.58 0.44 0.19
N LYS A 89 4.09 -0.79 0.25
CA LYS A 89 5.30 -1.12 1.02
C LYS A 89 6.53 -0.42 0.46
N GLY A 90 6.72 -0.42 -0.86
CA GLY A 90 7.79 0.28 -1.55
C GLY A 90 7.72 1.79 -1.35
N TRP A 91 6.52 2.36 -1.40
CA TRP A 91 6.28 3.77 -1.13
C TRP A 91 6.65 4.13 0.32
N ALA A 92 6.25 3.33 1.31
CA ALA A 92 6.65 3.55 2.70
C ALA A 92 8.19 3.49 2.88
N TYR A 93 8.89 2.58 2.19
CA TYR A 93 10.36 2.59 2.18
C TYR A 93 10.96 3.82 1.50
N ALA A 94 10.33 4.31 0.43
CA ALA A 94 10.76 5.54 -0.23
C ALA A 94 10.69 6.75 0.73
N GLN A 95 9.62 6.84 1.53
CA GLN A 95 9.45 7.88 2.54
C GLN A 95 10.46 7.76 3.71
N LEU A 96 10.97 6.54 3.96
CA LEU A 96 12.05 6.29 4.92
C LEU A 96 13.45 6.47 4.31
N TYR A 97 13.56 7.03 3.10
CA TYR A 97 14.83 7.16 2.37
C TYR A 97 15.60 5.83 2.22
N ALA A 98 14.87 4.73 2.06
CA ALA A 98 15.42 3.39 1.81
C ALA A 98 15.21 2.97 0.35
N PRO A 99 15.93 3.59 -0.62
CA PRO A 99 15.61 3.45 -2.05
C PRO A 99 15.85 2.04 -2.58
N ARG A 100 16.80 1.27 -2.02
CA ARG A 100 17.01 -0.13 -2.41
C ARG A 100 15.80 -1.01 -2.09
N ALA A 101 15.31 -0.94 -0.85
CA ALA A 101 14.11 -1.67 -0.44
C ALA A 101 12.87 -1.20 -1.20
N ALA A 102 12.77 0.11 -1.48
CA ALA A 102 11.69 0.66 -2.30
C ALA A 102 11.71 0.05 -3.72
N LEU A 103 12.88 0.09 -4.38
CA LEU A 103 13.08 -0.46 -5.73
C LEU A 103 12.66 -1.92 -5.83
N ASP A 104 13.11 -2.77 -4.89
CA ASP A 104 12.78 -4.20 -4.89
C ASP A 104 11.27 -4.46 -4.85
N ASN A 105 10.53 -3.63 -4.09
CA ASN A 105 9.07 -3.74 -4.02
C ASN A 105 8.39 -3.19 -5.27
N PHE A 106 8.86 -2.08 -5.84
CA PHE A 106 8.30 -1.54 -7.09
C PHE A 106 8.50 -2.49 -8.26
N GLU A 107 9.67 -3.13 -8.38
CA GLU A 107 9.94 -4.13 -9.41
C GLU A 107 9.03 -5.35 -9.28
N GLN A 108 8.76 -5.81 -8.05
CA GLN A 108 7.78 -6.88 -7.82
C GLN A 108 6.36 -6.43 -8.20
N ALA A 109 5.96 -5.20 -7.84
CA ALA A 109 4.66 -4.65 -8.22
C ALA A 109 4.49 -4.57 -9.74
N ILE A 110 5.52 -4.14 -10.47
CA ILE A 110 5.55 -4.10 -11.95
C ILE A 110 5.41 -5.50 -12.54
N ARG A 111 6.10 -6.51 -11.98
CA ARG A 111 5.97 -7.90 -12.44
C ARG A 111 4.54 -8.44 -12.28
N LEU A 112 3.86 -8.08 -11.21
CA LEU A 112 2.48 -8.50 -10.96
C LEU A 112 1.45 -7.71 -11.77
N ASN A 113 1.67 -6.40 -11.97
CA ASN A 113 0.80 -5.56 -12.77
C ASN A 113 1.58 -4.46 -13.51
N PRO A 114 1.95 -4.70 -14.78
CA PRO A 114 2.77 -3.77 -15.57
C PRO A 114 1.95 -2.62 -16.18
N LYS A 115 0.67 -2.46 -15.84
CA LYS A 115 -0.20 -1.43 -16.41
C LYS A 115 -0.25 -0.14 -15.59
N VAL A 116 0.25 -0.14 -14.35
CA VAL A 116 0.15 1.00 -13.44
C VAL A 116 1.36 1.93 -13.61
N GLY A 117 1.15 3.15 -14.11
CA GLY A 117 2.24 4.10 -14.34
C GLY A 117 2.99 4.51 -13.07
N ASN A 118 2.29 4.65 -11.94
CA ASN A 118 2.92 4.96 -10.65
C ASN A 118 4.07 4.04 -10.29
N TYR A 119 3.98 2.74 -10.61
CA TYR A 119 5.04 1.80 -10.25
C TYR A 119 6.35 2.12 -10.97
N TYR A 120 6.27 2.49 -12.24
CA TYR A 120 7.42 2.91 -13.04
C TYR A 120 7.97 4.27 -12.60
N GLY A 121 7.11 5.22 -12.24
CA GLY A 121 7.57 6.53 -11.79
C GLY A 121 8.28 6.46 -10.43
N TRP A 122 7.78 5.63 -9.51
CA TRP A 122 8.45 5.38 -8.24
C TRP A 122 9.69 4.48 -8.37
N GLN A 123 9.72 3.57 -9.36
CA GLN A 123 10.93 2.86 -9.76
C GLN A 123 12.00 3.85 -10.27
N ALA A 124 11.63 4.78 -11.15
CA ALA A 124 12.53 5.82 -11.65
C ALA A 124 13.10 6.67 -10.50
N TRP A 125 12.25 7.06 -9.55
CA TRP A 125 12.71 7.74 -8.33
C TRP A 125 13.75 6.92 -7.57
N ALA A 126 13.47 5.64 -7.30
CA ALA A 126 14.36 4.78 -6.54
C ALA A 126 15.69 4.56 -7.27
N LYS A 127 15.66 4.30 -8.58
CA LYS A 127 16.85 4.17 -9.43
C LYS A 127 17.69 5.45 -9.46
N HIS A 128 17.05 6.62 -9.56
CA HIS A 128 17.75 7.91 -9.48
C HIS A 128 18.48 8.08 -8.14
N ARG A 129 17.82 7.75 -7.01
CA ARG A 129 18.42 7.78 -5.67
C ARG A 129 19.56 6.77 -5.47
N LEU A 130 19.62 5.74 -6.31
CA LEU A 130 20.67 4.71 -6.32
C LEU A 130 21.73 4.95 -7.41
N HIS A 131 21.73 6.11 -8.06
CA HIS A 131 22.70 6.48 -9.11
C HIS A 131 22.72 5.53 -10.33
N TYR A 132 21.57 4.98 -10.69
CA TYR A 132 21.43 4.24 -11.95
C TYR A 132 21.65 5.19 -13.15
N PRO A 133 22.05 4.66 -14.32
CA PRO A 133 22.26 5.49 -15.52
C PRO A 133 21.03 6.33 -15.88
N PRO A 134 21.18 7.62 -16.24
CA PRO A 134 20.06 8.51 -16.58
C PRO A 134 19.12 7.93 -17.65
N ALA A 135 19.67 7.21 -18.64
CA ALA A 135 18.88 6.56 -19.68
C ALA A 135 17.85 5.57 -19.11
N GLN A 136 18.21 4.80 -18.08
CA GLN A 136 17.28 3.86 -17.44
C GLN A 136 16.22 4.59 -16.62
N VAL A 137 16.62 5.62 -15.87
CA VAL A 137 15.71 6.45 -15.08
C VAL A 137 14.67 7.11 -15.98
N CYS A 138 15.10 7.66 -17.12
CA CYS A 138 14.21 8.37 -18.04
C CYS A 138 13.31 7.43 -18.84
N ALA A 139 13.78 6.22 -19.19
CA ALA A 139 12.92 5.21 -19.80
C ALA A 139 11.76 4.79 -18.88
N ASP A 140 12.05 4.55 -17.59
CA ASP A 140 11.01 4.24 -16.60
C ASP A 140 10.05 5.43 -16.40
N TRP A 141 10.58 6.66 -16.34
CA TRP A 141 9.75 7.87 -16.21
C TRP A 141 8.82 8.07 -17.42
N GLN A 142 9.31 7.89 -18.65
CA GLN A 142 8.50 7.96 -19.86
C GLN A 142 7.40 6.90 -19.87
N THR A 143 7.73 5.67 -19.45
CA THR A 143 6.76 4.58 -19.31
C THR A 143 5.68 4.94 -18.28
N ALA A 144 6.07 5.57 -17.18
CA ALA A 144 5.14 6.05 -16.14
C ALA A 144 4.15 7.07 -16.70
N GLN A 145 4.62 8.04 -17.50
CA GLN A 145 3.78 9.05 -18.13
C GLN A 145 2.81 8.44 -19.15
N GLN A 146 3.30 7.53 -20.00
CA GLN A 146 2.48 6.85 -21.00
C GLN A 146 1.32 6.05 -20.36
N LYS A 147 1.58 5.43 -19.21
CA LYS A 147 0.59 4.61 -18.48
C LYS A 147 -0.30 5.43 -17.54
N GLY A 148 -0.05 6.73 -17.40
CA GLY A 148 -0.78 7.62 -16.51
C GLY A 148 -0.27 7.58 -15.06
N LEU A 149 -0.26 8.76 -14.43
CA LEU A 149 0.14 8.96 -13.04
C LEU A 149 -1.07 9.39 -12.21
N SER A 150 -1.24 8.74 -11.06
CA SER A 150 -2.20 9.10 -10.01
C SER A 150 -1.47 9.37 -8.69
N GLU A 151 -2.20 9.77 -7.65
CA GLU A 151 -1.60 9.92 -6.32
C GLU A 151 -1.29 8.55 -5.67
N PRO A 152 -0.18 8.41 -4.90
CA PRO A 152 0.85 9.42 -4.66
C PRO A 152 1.76 9.59 -5.88
N LYS A 153 1.89 10.83 -6.38
CA LYS A 153 2.66 11.10 -7.61
C LYS A 153 4.18 11.09 -7.33
N PRO A 154 4.97 10.31 -8.09
CA PRO A 154 6.42 10.33 -7.96
C PRO A 154 6.97 11.68 -8.44
N PRO A 155 8.06 12.20 -7.83
CA PRO A 155 8.68 13.43 -8.29
C PRO A 155 9.34 13.22 -9.66
N ARG A 156 9.27 14.24 -10.53
CA ARG A 156 9.95 14.22 -11.83
C ARG A 156 11.47 14.12 -11.61
N PRO A 157 12.16 13.12 -12.20
CA PRO A 157 13.61 13.05 -12.15
C PRO A 157 14.23 14.25 -12.89
N GLN A 158 15.12 14.99 -12.22
CA GLN A 158 15.80 16.16 -12.81
C GLN A 158 16.72 15.79 -13.97
N VAL A 159 17.18 14.52 -14.00
CA VAL A 159 18.01 13.97 -15.08
C VAL A 159 17.25 13.78 -16.39
N CYS A 160 15.92 13.89 -16.39
CA CYS A 160 15.07 13.74 -17.56
C CYS A 160 14.60 15.12 -18.05
N GLN A 161 15.28 15.62 -19.08
CA GLN A 161 14.93 16.86 -19.78
C GLN A 161 13.58 16.76 -20.47
#